data_AF-A0A1L5KNG9-F1
#
_entry.id   AF-A0A1L5KNG9-F1
#
_cell.length_a   1.000
_cell.length_b   1.000
_cell.length_c   1.000
_cell.angle_alpha   90.00
_cell.angle_beta   90.00
_cell.angle_gamma   90.00
#
_symmetry.space_group_name_H-M   'P 1'
#
loop_
_entity.id
_entity.type
_entity.pdbx_description
1 polymer ?
#
loop_
_entity_poly.entity_id
_entity_poly.type
_entity_poly.pdbx_seq_one_letter_code
_entity_poly.pdbx_strand_id
1 'polypeptide(L)'
;MKAGKQFVDDLVEKGLLDSVTRVAVDVYGSLSLTGKGHHTDIAIIMGLAGNEPATVDIDSIPGFIRDVEERERLLLAQGRHEVDFPRDNGMRFHNGNLPLHENGMQIHAYNGDEVVYSKTYYSIGGGFIVDEEHFGQDAANEVSVPYPFKSATELLAYCNETGYSLSGLAMQNELALHSKKEIDEYFAHVWQTMQACIDRGM
;
A
#
# COMPACT_ATOMS: atom_id res chain seq x y z
N MET A 1 2.22 3.55 -3.06
CA MET A 1 3.37 2.85 -2.42
C MET A 1 3.14 1.36 -2.30
N LYS A 2 2.20 0.87 -1.49
CA LYS A 2 2.00 -0.58 -1.26
C LYS A 2 1.97 -1.43 -2.55
N ALA A 3 1.21 -1.02 -3.57
CA ALA A 3 1.10 -1.80 -4.80
C ALA A 3 2.40 -1.82 -5.61
N GLY A 4 3.15 -0.71 -5.63
CA GLY A 4 4.48 -0.67 -6.24
C GLY A 4 5.48 -1.56 -5.49
N LYS A 5 5.43 -1.57 -4.15
CA LYS A 5 6.28 -2.46 -3.36
C LYS A 5 5.92 -3.93 -3.59
N GLN A 6 4.64 -4.28 -3.52
CA GLN A 6 4.17 -5.63 -3.76
C GLN A 6 4.59 -6.13 -5.15
N PHE A 7 4.42 -5.31 -6.19
CA PHE A 7 4.88 -5.64 -7.54
C PHE A 7 6.38 -5.96 -7.61
N VAL A 8 7.20 -5.20 -6.89
CA VAL A 8 8.65 -5.40 -6.85
C VAL A 8 9.04 -6.62 -6.01
N ASP A 9 8.34 -6.86 -4.90
CA ASP A 9 8.51 -8.08 -4.12
C ASP A 9 8.16 -9.32 -4.97
N ASP A 10 7.08 -9.26 -5.76
CA ASP A 10 6.68 -10.32 -6.70
C ASP A 10 7.76 -10.57 -7.76
N LEU A 11 8.39 -9.52 -8.30
CA LEU A 11 9.52 -9.65 -9.25
C LEU A 11 10.73 -10.33 -8.61
N VAL A 12 11.02 -10.02 -7.34
CA VAL A 12 12.12 -10.65 -6.59
C VAL A 12 11.81 -12.12 -6.34
N GLU A 13 10.62 -12.44 -5.86
CA GLU A 13 10.20 -13.81 -5.56
C GLU A 13 10.23 -14.70 -6.81
N LYS A 14 9.82 -14.15 -7.96
CA LYS A 14 9.83 -14.84 -9.26
C LYS A 14 11.22 -14.90 -9.90
N GLY A 15 12.24 -14.28 -9.30
CA GLY A 15 13.59 -14.21 -9.86
C GLY A 15 13.68 -13.42 -11.17
N LEU A 16 12.73 -12.50 -11.42
CA LEU A 16 12.66 -11.73 -12.66
C LEU A 16 13.41 -10.40 -12.56
N LEU A 17 13.62 -9.87 -11.34
CA LEU A 17 14.15 -8.52 -11.09
C LEU A 17 15.35 -8.16 -11.98
N ASP A 18 16.38 -9.00 -11.98
CA ASP A 18 17.65 -8.70 -12.67
C ASP A 18 17.52 -8.67 -14.21
N SER A 19 16.45 -9.26 -14.76
CA SER A 19 16.16 -9.25 -16.20
C SER A 19 15.34 -8.04 -16.65
N VAL A 20 14.77 -7.28 -15.71
CA VAL A 20 13.93 -6.13 -16.03
C VAL A 20 14.80 -4.98 -16.51
N THR A 21 14.51 -4.45 -17.69
CA THR A 21 15.22 -3.29 -18.26
C THR A 21 14.40 -2.01 -18.11
N ARG A 22 13.07 -2.10 -18.06
CA ARG A 22 12.16 -0.95 -17.98
C ARG A 22 10.92 -1.27 -17.15
N VAL A 23 10.43 -0.27 -16.41
CA VAL A 23 9.10 -0.33 -15.78
C VAL A 23 8.21 0.76 -16.35
N ALA A 24 6.93 0.44 -16.55
CA ALA A 24 5.90 1.41 -16.89
C ALA A 24 4.68 1.23 -16.00
N VAL A 25 3.99 2.32 -15.71
CA VAL A 25 2.79 2.34 -14.88
C VAL A 25 1.67 3.04 -15.63
N ASP A 26 0.52 2.39 -15.69
CA ASP A 26 -0.72 2.92 -16.25
C ASP A 26 -1.73 3.13 -15.11
N VAL A 27 -2.16 4.37 -14.90
CA VAL A 27 -3.05 4.80 -13.81
C VAL A 27 -4.42 5.17 -14.38
N TYR A 28 -5.49 4.68 -13.75
CA TYR A 28 -6.87 4.78 -14.26
C TYR A 28 -7.83 5.46 -13.28
N GLY A 29 -8.92 5.98 -13.83
CA GLY A 29 -10.09 6.53 -13.15
C GLY A 29 -9.80 7.61 -12.11
N SER A 30 -10.46 7.53 -10.94
CA SER A 30 -10.39 8.57 -9.90
C SER A 30 -8.96 8.79 -9.40
N LEU A 31 -8.13 7.74 -9.39
CA LEU A 31 -6.70 7.78 -9.07
C LEU A 31 -5.88 8.57 -10.10
N SER A 32 -6.27 8.51 -11.37
CA SER A 32 -5.62 9.24 -12.47
C SER A 32 -5.97 10.72 -12.45
N LEU A 33 -7.26 11.05 -12.26
CA LEU A 33 -7.77 12.42 -12.23
C LEU A 33 -7.17 13.25 -11.09
N THR A 34 -6.88 12.61 -9.97
CA THR A 34 -6.35 13.23 -8.76
C THR A 34 -4.83 13.09 -8.63
N GLY A 35 -4.19 12.34 -9.53
CA GLY A 35 -2.86 11.76 -9.35
C GLY A 35 -1.74 12.77 -9.08
N LYS A 36 -1.59 13.77 -9.96
CA LYS A 36 -0.55 14.81 -9.79
C LYS A 36 -0.81 15.76 -8.63
N GLY A 37 -2.08 15.97 -8.27
CA GLY A 37 -2.47 16.84 -7.15
C GLY A 37 -2.35 16.17 -5.78
N HIS A 38 -2.41 14.84 -5.72
CA HIS A 38 -2.33 14.06 -4.48
C HIS A 38 -1.03 13.25 -4.37
N HIS A 39 -0.03 13.55 -5.20
CA HIS A 39 1.27 12.89 -5.17
C HIS A 39 1.19 11.36 -5.36
N THR A 40 0.20 10.89 -6.13
CA THR A 40 0.04 9.46 -6.44
C THR A 40 1.22 8.94 -7.25
N ASP A 41 1.73 9.75 -8.18
CA ASP A 41 2.95 9.47 -8.93
C ASP A 41 4.15 9.20 -8.03
N ILE A 42 4.41 10.13 -7.11
CA ILE A 42 5.47 10.02 -6.10
C ILE A 42 5.26 8.77 -5.26
N ALA A 43 4.03 8.52 -4.79
CA ALA A 43 3.72 7.35 -3.99
C ALA A 43 3.95 6.04 -4.76
N ILE A 44 3.71 5.99 -6.07
CA ILE A 44 3.98 4.79 -6.87
C ILE A 44 5.50 4.61 -7.03
N ILE A 45 6.21 5.66 -7.42
CA ILE A 45 7.67 5.65 -7.59
C ILE A 45 8.38 5.20 -6.31
N MET A 46 8.01 5.78 -5.15
CA MET A 46 8.58 5.39 -3.86
C MET A 46 8.28 3.93 -3.51
N GLY A 47 7.09 3.44 -3.88
CA GLY A 47 6.72 2.04 -3.72
C GLY A 47 7.58 1.10 -4.55
N LEU A 48 7.77 1.41 -5.84
CA LEU A 48 8.65 0.67 -6.75
C LEU A 48 10.12 0.70 -6.28
N ALA A 49 10.54 1.80 -5.67
CA ALA A 49 11.84 1.88 -5.01
C ALA A 49 11.96 1.00 -3.75
N GLY A 50 10.88 0.34 -3.33
CA GLY A 50 10.86 -0.60 -2.21
C GLY A 50 10.51 0.04 -0.86
N ASN A 51 10.00 1.28 -0.85
CA ASN A 51 9.58 1.96 0.38
C ASN A 51 8.15 1.61 0.79
N GLU A 52 7.89 1.70 2.09
CA GLU A 52 6.57 1.52 2.68
C GLU A 52 6.05 2.85 3.25
N PRO A 53 4.72 3.11 3.19
CA PRO A 53 4.14 4.33 3.75
C PRO A 53 4.48 4.57 5.22
N ALA A 54 4.63 3.49 6.00
CA ALA A 54 4.84 3.56 7.45
C ALA A 54 6.28 3.94 7.84
N THR A 55 7.25 3.72 6.95
CA THR A 55 8.68 3.79 7.29
C THR A 55 9.50 4.63 6.31
N VAL A 56 8.88 5.14 5.24
CA VAL A 56 9.55 5.98 4.25
C VAL A 56 10.12 7.25 4.90
N ASP A 57 11.36 7.60 4.56
CA ASP A 57 11.95 8.88 4.92
C ASP A 57 11.33 9.98 4.04
N ILE A 58 10.36 10.70 4.62
CA ILE A 58 9.57 11.74 3.95
C ILE A 58 10.47 12.88 3.47
N ASP A 59 11.55 13.18 4.20
CA ASP A 59 12.43 14.31 3.90
C ASP A 59 13.34 14.04 2.68
N SER A 60 13.59 12.76 2.36
CA SER A 60 14.38 12.37 1.19
C SER A 60 13.57 12.33 -0.13
N ILE A 61 12.24 12.27 -0.05
CA ILE A 61 11.35 12.10 -1.22
C ILE A 61 11.61 13.15 -2.31
N PRO A 62 11.64 14.47 -2.04
CA PRO A 62 11.79 15.46 -3.11
C PRO A 62 13.11 15.33 -3.87
N GLY A 63 14.19 14.96 -3.17
CA GLY A 63 15.50 14.74 -3.77
C GLY A 63 15.51 13.49 -4.64
N PHE A 64 14.92 12.40 -4.15
CA PHE A 64 14.81 11.14 -4.89
C PHE A 64 13.99 11.28 -6.18
N ILE A 65 12.82 11.92 -6.11
CA ILE A 65 11.96 12.11 -7.30
C ILE A 65 12.66 12.97 -8.34
N ARG A 66 13.36 14.03 -7.93
CA ARG A 66 14.14 14.85 -8.85
C ARG A 66 15.23 14.04 -9.55
N ASP A 67 15.96 13.19 -8.83
CA ASP A 67 16.99 12.32 -9.43
C ASP A 67 16.40 11.36 -10.46
N VAL A 68 15.25 10.73 -10.15
CA VAL A 68 14.53 9.85 -11.09
C VAL A 68 14.11 10.59 -12.35
N GLU A 69 13.57 11.81 -12.21
CA GLU A 69 13.13 12.61 -13.36
C GLU A 69 14.29 13.14 -14.20
N GLU A 70 15.41 13.53 -13.58
CA GLU A 70 16.60 14.05 -14.29
C GLU A 70 17.35 12.94 -15.01
N ARG A 71 17.42 11.75 -14.42
CA ARG A 71 18.14 10.61 -14.98
C ARG A 71 17.28 9.75 -15.90
N GLU A 72 15.96 9.83 -15.77
CA GLU A 72 15.00 8.92 -16.43
C GLU A 72 15.24 7.45 -16.05
N ARG A 73 15.70 7.23 -14.82
CA ARG A 73 16.11 5.92 -14.28
C ARG A 73 15.54 5.75 -12.88
N LEU A 74 15.07 4.55 -12.58
CA LEU A 74 14.50 4.22 -11.28
C LEU A 74 15.26 3.05 -10.64
N LEU A 75 15.72 3.28 -9.41
CA LEU A 75 16.23 2.23 -8.54
C LEU A 75 15.07 1.45 -7.92
N LEU A 76 14.98 0.16 -8.21
CA LEU A 76 14.01 -0.77 -7.65
C LEU A 76 14.55 -1.50 -6.43
N ALA A 77 13.64 -2.06 -5.63
CA ALA A 77 13.95 -2.99 -4.54
C ALA A 77 15.05 -2.48 -3.59
N GLN A 78 14.91 -1.22 -3.12
CA GLN A 78 15.86 -0.54 -2.25
C GLN A 78 17.26 -0.40 -2.86
N GLY A 79 17.32 -0.08 -4.16
CA GLY A 79 18.58 0.17 -4.86
C GLY A 79 19.29 -1.06 -5.40
N ARG A 80 18.65 -2.24 -5.36
CA ARG A 80 19.25 -3.48 -5.85
C ARG A 80 19.40 -3.53 -7.36
N HIS A 81 18.49 -2.90 -8.10
CA HIS A 81 18.47 -2.95 -9.56
C HIS A 81 17.97 -1.63 -10.14
N GLU A 82 18.62 -1.14 -11.19
CA GLU A 82 18.24 0.12 -11.85
C GLU A 82 17.60 -0.16 -13.21
N VAL A 83 16.45 0.44 -13.47
CA VAL A 83 15.68 0.26 -14.71
C VAL A 83 15.40 1.60 -15.40
N ASP A 84 15.13 1.55 -16.69
CA ASP A 84 14.58 2.68 -17.42
C ASP A 84 13.20 3.07 -16.86
N PHE A 85 13.05 4.36 -16.57
CA PHE A 85 11.80 4.96 -16.14
C PHE A 85 11.68 6.35 -16.76
N PRO A 86 11.41 6.42 -18.08
CA PRO A 86 11.41 7.68 -18.80
C PRO A 86 10.29 8.60 -18.33
N ARG A 87 10.56 9.91 -18.31
CA ARG A 87 9.55 10.91 -17.94
C ARG A 87 8.33 10.80 -18.86
N ASP A 88 8.60 10.56 -20.15
CA ASP A 88 7.59 10.24 -21.14
C ASP A 88 7.38 8.71 -21.20
N ASN A 89 6.16 8.25 -20.86
CA ASN A 89 5.70 6.86 -20.86
C ASN A 89 6.10 5.96 -19.67
N GLY A 90 6.95 6.41 -18.74
CA GLY A 90 7.20 5.69 -17.48
C GLY A 90 5.97 5.69 -16.58
N MET A 91 5.19 6.77 -16.60
CA MET A 91 3.89 6.85 -15.93
C MET A 91 2.83 7.49 -16.83
N ARG A 92 1.74 6.78 -17.06
CA ARG A 92 0.67 7.15 -17.99
C ARG A 92 -0.64 7.30 -17.24
N PHE A 93 -1.29 8.43 -17.44
CA PHE A 93 -2.56 8.77 -16.79
C PHE A 93 -3.69 8.66 -17.80
N HIS A 94 -4.60 7.73 -17.56
CA HIS A 94 -5.74 7.44 -18.43
C HIS A 94 -7.01 8.09 -17.89
N ASN A 95 -7.88 8.57 -18.79
CA ASN A 95 -9.18 9.16 -18.44
C ASN A 95 -10.30 8.12 -18.24
N GLY A 96 -10.02 6.84 -18.49
CA GLY A 96 -10.97 5.73 -18.33
C GLY A 96 -10.77 4.96 -17.03
N ASN A 97 -11.78 4.17 -16.67
CA ASN A 97 -11.74 3.29 -15.49
C ASN A 97 -11.45 1.85 -15.92
N LEU A 98 -10.87 1.07 -15.02
CA LEU A 98 -10.81 -0.39 -15.16
C LEU A 98 -12.15 -1.03 -14.74
N PRO A 99 -12.46 -2.26 -15.19
CA PRO A 99 -13.80 -2.84 -15.04
C PRO A 99 -14.25 -3.07 -13.59
N LEU A 100 -13.33 -3.38 -12.68
CA LEU A 100 -13.67 -3.83 -11.33
C LEU A 100 -13.75 -2.71 -10.30
N HIS A 101 -12.99 -1.62 -10.47
CA HIS A 101 -12.99 -0.51 -9.53
C HIS A 101 -12.50 0.79 -10.19
N GLU A 102 -12.98 1.94 -9.69
CA GLU A 102 -12.66 3.28 -10.24
C GLU A 102 -11.20 3.70 -9.98
N ASN A 103 -10.55 3.13 -8.97
CA ASN A 103 -9.14 3.39 -8.66
C ASN A 103 -8.30 2.19 -9.09
N GLY A 104 -7.95 2.16 -10.37
CA GLY A 104 -7.15 1.10 -10.98
C GLY A 104 -5.73 1.55 -11.30
N MET A 105 -4.79 0.62 -11.21
CA MET A 105 -3.41 0.82 -11.64
C MET A 105 -2.87 -0.49 -12.24
N GLN A 106 -2.17 -0.39 -13.35
CA GLN A 106 -1.42 -1.50 -13.93
C GLN A 106 0.07 -1.17 -13.89
N ILE A 107 0.88 -2.15 -13.49
CA ILE A 107 2.33 -2.02 -13.49
C ILE A 107 2.90 -3.10 -14.40
N HIS A 108 3.81 -2.70 -15.27
CA HIS A 108 4.43 -3.54 -16.28
C HIS A 108 5.95 -3.52 -16.15
N ALA A 109 6.57 -4.69 -16.12
CA ALA A 109 8.01 -4.88 -16.18
C ALA A 109 8.39 -5.46 -17.54
N TYR A 110 9.40 -4.87 -18.17
CA TYR A 110 9.86 -5.25 -19.49
C TYR A 110 11.28 -5.80 -19.45
N ASN A 111 11.59 -6.72 -20.36
CA ASN A 111 12.95 -7.07 -20.75
C ASN A 111 13.13 -6.72 -22.24
N GLY A 112 13.82 -5.63 -22.51
CA GLY A 112 13.77 -4.96 -23.82
C GLY A 112 12.35 -4.45 -24.11
N ASP A 113 11.74 -4.96 -25.17
CA ASP A 113 10.37 -4.62 -25.59
C ASP A 113 9.31 -5.62 -25.12
N GLU A 114 9.72 -6.77 -24.58
CA GLU A 114 8.81 -7.81 -24.11
C GLU A 114 8.35 -7.54 -22.68
N VAL A 115 7.04 -7.63 -22.42
CA VAL A 115 6.48 -7.59 -21.07
C VAL A 115 6.71 -8.93 -20.40
N VAL A 116 7.60 -8.98 -19.41
CA VAL A 116 7.91 -10.20 -18.66
C VAL A 116 7.03 -10.38 -17.43
N TYR A 117 6.45 -9.29 -16.91
CA TYR A 117 5.52 -9.34 -15.80
C TYR A 117 4.56 -8.15 -15.83
N SER A 118 3.29 -8.40 -15.50
CA SER A 118 2.24 -7.39 -15.49
C SER A 118 1.22 -7.73 -14.42
N LYS A 119 0.82 -6.75 -13.62
CA LYS A 119 -0.23 -6.90 -12.59
C LYS A 119 -1.14 -5.68 -12.57
N THR A 120 -2.42 -5.96 -12.34
CA THR A 120 -3.47 -4.96 -12.10
C THR A 120 -3.76 -4.91 -10.61
N TYR A 121 -3.76 -3.70 -10.04
CA TYR A 121 -4.07 -3.41 -8.65
C TYR A 121 -5.24 -2.42 -8.55
N TYR A 122 -6.06 -2.60 -7.54
CA TYR A 122 -7.18 -1.74 -7.20
C TYR A 122 -7.02 -1.17 -5.80
N SER A 123 -7.20 0.15 -5.65
CA SER A 123 -7.20 0.83 -4.36
C SER A 123 -8.64 1.00 -3.86
N ILE A 124 -9.05 0.17 -2.90
CA ILE A 124 -10.44 0.07 -2.41
C ILE A 124 -10.73 0.98 -1.20
N GLY A 125 -9.81 1.87 -0.84
CA GLY A 125 -9.95 2.80 0.28
C GLY A 125 -9.23 2.34 1.56
N GLY A 126 -9.02 3.28 2.50
CA GLY A 126 -8.36 3.01 3.79
C GLY A 126 -6.87 2.60 3.70
N GLY A 127 -6.24 2.76 2.54
CA GLY A 127 -4.87 2.29 2.30
C GLY A 127 -4.75 0.79 2.03
N PHE A 128 -5.86 0.11 1.73
CA PHE A 128 -5.89 -1.28 1.26
C PHE A 128 -5.76 -1.34 -0.26
N ILE A 129 -5.00 -2.33 -0.73
CA ILE A 129 -4.85 -2.66 -2.14
C ILE A 129 -5.29 -4.11 -2.34
N VAL A 130 -5.92 -4.39 -3.47
CA VAL A 130 -6.29 -5.74 -3.86
C VAL A 130 -5.87 -5.92 -5.31
N ASP A 131 -5.22 -7.02 -5.64
CA ASP A 131 -4.94 -7.33 -7.04
C ASP A 131 -6.21 -7.83 -7.74
N GLU A 132 -6.21 -7.84 -9.06
CA GLU A 132 -7.38 -8.25 -9.84
C GLU A 132 -7.84 -9.69 -9.55
N GLU A 133 -6.91 -10.59 -9.25
CA GLU A 133 -7.20 -12.01 -9.01
C GLU A 133 -7.94 -12.23 -7.69
N HIS A 134 -7.71 -11.37 -6.69
CA HIS A 134 -8.33 -11.44 -5.37
C HIS A 134 -9.48 -10.44 -5.17
N PHE A 135 -9.88 -9.71 -6.23
CA PHE A 135 -10.95 -8.71 -6.12
C PHE A 135 -12.30 -9.37 -5.79
N GLY A 136 -12.93 -8.95 -4.69
CA GLY A 136 -14.21 -9.50 -4.24
C GLY A 136 -14.13 -10.87 -3.57
N GLN A 137 -12.93 -11.39 -3.31
CA GLN A 137 -12.75 -12.55 -2.44
C GLN A 137 -12.65 -12.07 -0.98
N ASP A 138 -13.45 -12.66 -0.09
CA ASP A 138 -13.26 -12.46 1.35
C ASP A 138 -11.85 -12.95 1.71
N ALA A 139 -11.09 -12.12 2.43
CA ALA A 139 -9.78 -12.52 2.93
C ALA A 139 -9.97 -13.80 3.75
N ALA A 140 -9.40 -14.92 3.29
CA ALA A 140 -9.66 -16.28 3.77
C ALA A 140 -9.24 -16.57 5.23
N ASN A 141 -8.91 -15.54 6.01
CA ASN A 141 -8.57 -15.64 7.41
C ASN A 141 -9.75 -15.12 8.24
N GLU A 142 -10.75 -15.97 8.48
CA GLU A 142 -11.67 -15.75 9.61
C GLU A 142 -10.86 -15.86 10.89
N VAL A 143 -10.38 -14.71 11.36
CA VAL A 143 -9.68 -14.60 12.63
C VAL A 143 -10.70 -14.87 13.74
N SER A 144 -10.53 -15.99 14.45
CA SER A 144 -11.41 -16.36 15.55
C SER A 144 -11.06 -15.54 16.80
N VAL A 145 -12.01 -14.73 17.24
CA VAL A 145 -11.91 -13.94 18.47
C VAL A 145 -13.02 -14.35 19.46
N PRO A 146 -12.84 -14.13 20.78
CA PRO A 146 -13.81 -14.54 21.79
C PRO A 146 -15.19 -13.88 21.65
N TYR A 147 -15.25 -12.62 21.21
CA TYR A 147 -16.48 -11.84 21.11
C TYR A 147 -16.64 -11.24 19.70
N PRO A 148 -16.90 -12.05 18.65
CA PRO A 148 -17.06 -11.56 17.29
C PRO A 148 -18.41 -10.87 17.14
N PHE A 149 -18.46 -9.70 16.50
CA PHE A 149 -19.71 -8.96 16.27
C PHE A 149 -19.75 -8.35 14.87
N LYS A 150 -20.94 -8.34 14.26
CA LYS A 150 -21.23 -7.72 12.96
C LYS A 150 -22.21 -6.54 13.07
N SER A 151 -22.73 -6.28 14.26
CA SER A 151 -23.67 -5.19 14.51
C SER A 151 -23.45 -4.54 15.88
N ALA A 152 -23.87 -3.28 16.02
CA ALA A 152 -23.86 -2.59 17.31
C ALA A 152 -24.74 -3.30 18.35
N THR A 153 -25.84 -3.93 17.92
CA THR A 153 -26.74 -4.70 18.79
C THR A 153 -26.03 -5.91 19.40
N GLU A 154 -25.28 -6.67 18.59
CA GLU A 154 -24.47 -7.81 19.08
C GLU A 154 -23.38 -7.35 20.05
N LEU A 155 -22.67 -6.27 19.72
CA LEU A 155 -21.63 -5.71 20.58
C LEU A 155 -22.19 -5.30 21.96
N LEU A 156 -23.35 -4.65 21.98
CA LEU A 156 -24.03 -4.27 23.22
C LEU A 156 -24.55 -5.49 24.00
N ALA A 157 -25.01 -6.54 23.32
CA ALA A 157 -25.40 -7.79 23.96
C ALA A 157 -24.22 -8.41 24.72
N TYR A 158 -23.04 -8.50 24.10
CA TYR A 158 -21.82 -8.97 24.77
C TYR A 158 -21.43 -8.09 25.97
N CYS A 159 -21.55 -6.76 25.87
CA CYS A 159 -21.26 -5.86 26.99
C CYS A 159 -22.18 -6.17 28.18
N ASN A 160 -23.47 -6.34 27.92
CA ASN A 160 -24.47 -6.62 28.95
C ASN A 160 -24.28 -8.02 29.58
N GLU A 161 -23.90 -9.01 28.79
CA GLU A 161 -23.68 -10.39 29.27
C GLU A 161 -22.39 -10.51 30.09
N THR A 162 -21.30 -9.90 29.63
CA THR A 162 -19.97 -10.05 30.25
C THR A 162 -19.69 -9.03 31.34
N GLY A 163 -20.40 -7.89 31.34
CA GLY A 163 -20.11 -6.74 32.20
C GLY A 163 -18.90 -5.91 31.73
N TYR A 164 -18.28 -6.24 30.60
CA TYR A 164 -17.19 -5.44 30.03
C TYR A 164 -17.72 -4.15 29.38
N SER A 165 -16.89 -3.10 29.43
CA SER A 165 -17.06 -1.94 28.55
C SER A 165 -16.77 -2.32 27.09
N LEU A 166 -17.15 -1.44 26.15
CA LEU A 166 -16.78 -1.58 24.73
C LEU A 166 -15.27 -1.77 24.53
N SER A 167 -14.46 -0.96 25.22
CA SER A 167 -12.99 -1.07 25.19
C SER A 167 -12.48 -2.33 25.87
N GLY A 168 -13.18 -2.81 26.91
CA GLY A 168 -12.89 -4.07 27.57
C GLY A 168 -13.08 -5.26 26.62
N LEU A 169 -14.20 -5.31 25.90
CA LEU A 169 -14.44 -6.35 24.88
C LEU A 169 -13.42 -6.28 23.74
N ALA A 170 -13.14 -5.08 23.23
CA ALA A 170 -12.14 -4.90 22.19
C ALA A 170 -10.76 -5.42 22.67
N MET A 171 -10.36 -5.09 23.91
CA MET A 171 -9.13 -5.63 24.50
C MET A 171 -9.13 -7.16 24.60
N GLN A 172 -10.26 -7.80 24.94
CA GLN A 172 -10.34 -9.26 24.96
C GLN A 172 -10.16 -9.88 23.57
N ASN A 173 -10.74 -9.25 22.54
CA ASN A 173 -10.54 -9.69 21.16
C ASN A 173 -9.09 -9.52 20.70
N GLU A 174 -8.47 -8.37 20.99
CA GLU A 174 -7.05 -8.12 20.67
C GLU A 174 -6.11 -9.09 21.40
N LEU A 175 -6.39 -9.40 22.67
CA LEU A 175 -5.61 -10.35 23.47
C LEU A 175 -5.67 -11.80 22.95
N ALA A 176 -6.66 -12.13 22.13
CA ALA A 176 -6.71 -13.43 21.46
C ALA A 176 -5.74 -13.52 20.28
N LEU A 177 -5.28 -12.38 19.76
CA LEU A 177 -4.44 -12.28 18.56
C LEU A 177 -3.01 -11.83 18.89
N HIS A 178 -2.87 -11.03 19.94
CA HIS A 178 -1.63 -10.38 20.32
C HIS A 178 -1.43 -10.48 21.83
N SER A 179 -0.17 -10.50 22.26
CA SER A 179 0.15 -10.37 23.67
C SER A 179 -0.19 -8.97 24.19
N LYS A 180 -0.45 -8.86 25.49
CA LYS A 180 -0.71 -7.57 26.14
C LYS A 180 0.42 -6.55 25.89
N LYS A 181 1.67 -7.04 25.87
CA LYS A 181 2.86 -6.23 25.63
C LYS A 181 2.85 -5.64 24.22
N GLU A 182 2.57 -6.44 23.19
CA GLU A 182 2.50 -5.97 21.80
C GLU A 182 1.41 -4.90 21.62
N ILE A 183 0.25 -5.08 22.25
CA ILE A 183 -0.85 -4.11 22.21
C ILE A 183 -0.41 -2.77 22.84
N ASP A 184 0.22 -2.82 24.01
CA ASP A 184 0.68 -1.61 24.71
C ASP A 184 1.78 -0.87 23.95
N GLU A 185 2.75 -1.62 23.40
CA GLU A 185 3.82 -1.07 22.56
C GLU A 185 3.24 -0.42 21.29
N TYR A 186 2.27 -1.06 20.64
CA TYR A 186 1.61 -0.51 19.46
C TYR A 186 0.84 0.79 19.77
N PHE A 187 0.04 0.82 20.84
CA PHE A 187 -0.68 2.05 21.21
C PHE A 187 0.26 3.18 21.62
N ALA A 188 1.34 2.87 22.32
CA ALA A 188 2.38 3.86 22.64
C ALA A 188 3.03 4.41 21.36
N HIS A 189 3.32 3.55 20.37
CA HIS A 189 3.86 3.95 19.09
C HIS A 189 2.90 4.86 18.31
N VAL A 190 1.61 4.51 18.21
CA VAL A 190 0.60 5.35 17.56
C VAL A 190 0.51 6.72 18.22
N TRP A 191 0.48 6.76 19.55
CA TRP A 191 0.47 8.01 20.32
C TRP A 191 1.69 8.89 20.04
N GLN A 192 2.89 8.30 20.06
CA GLN A 192 4.14 9.00 19.76
C GLN A 192 4.15 9.57 18.34
N THR A 193 3.67 8.80 17.35
CA THR A 193 3.54 9.25 15.96
C THR A 193 2.57 10.41 15.83
N MET A 194 1.43 10.38 16.53
CA MET A 194 0.49 11.50 16.56
C MET A 194 1.11 12.77 17.17
N GLN A 195 1.84 12.64 18.28
CA GLN A 195 2.56 13.74 18.92
C GLN A 195 3.61 14.35 17.99
N ALA A 196 4.47 13.51 17.40
CA ALA A 196 5.51 13.97 16.47
C ALA A 196 4.91 14.67 15.23
N CYS A 197 3.75 14.23 14.76
CA CYS A 197 3.03 14.89 13.66
C CYS A 197 2.53 16.29 14.05
N ILE A 198 2.01 16.46 15.27
CA ILE A 198 1.61 17.77 15.82
C ILE A 198 2.84 18.68 15.91
N ASP A 199 3.92 18.21 16.53
CA ASP A 199 5.14 19.00 16.72
C ASP A 199 5.76 19.44 15.39
N ARG A 200 5.69 18.59 14.36
CA ARG A 200 6.16 18.93 13.01
C ARG A 200 5.26 19.94 12.29
N GLY A 201 3.98 19.98 12.65
CA GLY A 201 2.99 20.88 12.04
C GLY A 201 2.88 22.27 12.69
N MET A 202 3.44 22.43 13.89
CA MET A 202 3.51 23.72 14.62
C MET A 202 4.71 24.56 14.19
#